data_AF-A0A0N5AY49-F1
#
_entry.id   AF-A0A0N5AY49-F1
#
_cell.length_a   1.000
_cell.length_b   1.000
_cell.length_c   1.000
_cell.angle_alpha   90.00
_cell.angle_beta   90.00
_cell.angle_gamma   90.00
#
_symmetry.space_group_name_H-M   'P 1'
#
loop_
_entity.id
_entity.type
_entity.pdbx_description
1 polymer ?
#
loop_
_entity_poly.entity_id
_entity_poly.type
_entity_poly.pdbx_seq_one_letter_code
_entity_poly.pdbx_strand_id
1 'polypeptide(L)'
;MVNEVLASTSDYSIFDLAEDAGFLLLNPSDLVFESNNSSINYYDYIISVARSASDTYQLYLAKLNQQTNVEWYESAQLPKKMLSGYDLPDNEITLAIIAVLTWKAQISKHKVLCLINSLPGDDQPMLQALKKTLDKLGCSHHVICFEKQYSVARITVHQCSMRLRVMMCEHRTQISSPPARAIREARCLLSPNFNPLCYLFLPFS
;
A
#
# COMPACT_ATOMS: atom_id res chain seq x y z
N MET A 1 24.09 -23.08 9.03
CA MET A 1 23.60 -22.28 10.17
C MET A 1 22.65 -21.26 9.61
N VAL A 2 21.37 -21.36 9.98
CA VAL A 2 20.27 -20.56 9.46
C VAL A 2 20.34 -19.19 10.15
N ASN A 3 20.57 -18.13 9.38
CA ASN A 3 20.46 -16.77 9.88
C ASN A 3 18.97 -16.42 9.97
N GLU A 4 18.38 -16.66 11.14
CA GLU A 4 17.11 -16.04 11.51
C GLU A 4 17.35 -14.53 11.62
N VAL A 5 16.86 -13.81 10.62
CA VAL A 5 16.80 -12.35 10.61
C VAL A 5 15.84 -11.94 11.72
N LEU A 6 16.39 -11.40 12.81
CA LEU A 6 15.65 -10.75 13.88
C LEU A 6 14.78 -9.63 13.28
N ALA A 7 13.50 -9.94 13.09
CA ALA A 7 12.49 -8.94 12.82
C ALA A 7 12.47 -7.98 14.01
N SER A 8 12.87 -6.72 13.79
CA SER A 8 12.63 -5.66 14.76
C SER A 8 11.12 -5.51 14.89
N THR A 9 10.52 -6.10 15.92
CA THR A 9 9.11 -5.87 16.24
C THR A 9 8.98 -4.40 16.60
N SER A 10 8.38 -3.59 15.72
CA SER A 10 8.00 -2.24 16.12
C SER A 10 7.02 -2.33 17.29
N ASP A 11 7.26 -1.55 18.36
CA ASP A 11 6.46 -1.53 19.61
C ASP A 11 4.97 -1.19 19.39
N TYR A 12 4.60 -0.82 18.16
CA TYR A 12 3.24 -0.57 17.73
C TYR A 12 2.42 -1.86 17.70
N SER A 13 1.19 -1.80 18.21
CA SER A 13 0.23 -2.88 18.04
C SER A 13 -0.23 -2.97 16.57
N ILE A 14 -0.75 -4.12 16.16
CA ILE A 14 -1.35 -4.27 14.82
C ILE A 14 -2.52 -3.30 14.60
N PHE A 15 -3.18 -2.89 15.69
CA PHE A 15 -4.25 -1.91 15.65
C PHE A 15 -3.71 -0.52 15.31
N ASP A 16 -2.63 -0.08 15.96
CA ASP A 16 -2.03 1.23 15.69
C ASP A 16 -1.53 1.31 14.23
N LEU A 17 -0.93 0.23 13.73
CA LEU A 17 -0.50 0.15 12.34
C LEU A 17 -1.68 0.18 11.35
N ALA A 18 -2.79 -0.49 11.68
CA ALA A 18 -3.99 -0.48 10.85
C ALA A 18 -4.70 0.88 10.88
N GLU A 19 -4.65 1.59 12.00
CA GLU A 19 -5.12 2.97 12.15
C GLU A 19 -4.30 3.91 11.27
N ASP A 20 -2.97 3.86 11.36
CA ASP A 20 -2.06 4.63 10.50
C ASP A 20 -2.26 4.33 9.01
N ALA A 21 -2.48 3.05 8.67
CA ALA A 21 -2.79 2.61 7.32
C ALA A 21 -4.19 3.05 6.85
N GLY A 22 -5.04 3.60 7.73
CA GLY A 22 -6.40 4.00 7.40
C GLY A 22 -7.35 2.82 7.15
N PHE A 23 -6.97 1.59 7.51
CA PHE A 23 -7.81 0.40 7.34
C PHE A 23 -9.04 0.44 8.23
N LEU A 24 -8.95 1.15 9.36
CA LEU A 24 -10.08 1.35 10.28
C LEU A 24 -11.12 2.35 9.75
N LEU A 25 -10.79 3.11 8.70
CA LEU A 25 -11.73 4.04 8.04
C LEU A 25 -12.61 3.36 7.00
N LEU A 26 -12.29 2.11 6.63
CA LEU A 26 -13.05 1.36 5.64
C LEU A 26 -14.33 0.78 6.26
N ASN A 27 -15.39 0.78 5.47
CA ASN A 27 -16.59 0.00 5.72
C ASN A 27 -16.50 -1.36 5.02
N PRO A 28 -17.25 -2.38 5.46
CA PRO A 28 -17.32 -3.66 4.76
C PRO A 28 -17.73 -3.56 3.29
N SER A 29 -18.54 -2.56 2.94
CA SER A 29 -18.93 -2.25 1.55
C SER A 29 -17.75 -1.82 0.69
N ASP A 30 -16.79 -1.11 1.27
CA ASP A 30 -15.62 -0.58 0.55
C ASP A 30 -14.65 -1.71 0.16
N LEU A 31 -14.81 -2.89 0.75
CA LEU A 31 -14.04 -4.08 0.43
C LEU A 31 -14.67 -4.93 -0.67
N VAL A 32 -15.89 -4.61 -1.09
CA VAL A 32 -16.54 -5.30 -2.21
C VAL A 32 -15.86 -4.86 -3.50
N PHE A 33 -15.33 -5.84 -4.21
CA PHE A 33 -14.82 -5.68 -5.55
C PHE A 33 -15.97 -5.87 -6.54
N GLU A 34 -16.52 -4.77 -7.04
CA GLU A 34 -17.54 -4.84 -8.09
C GLU A 34 -16.92 -5.39 -9.37
N SER A 35 -17.35 -6.58 -9.76
CA SER A 35 -17.06 -7.19 -11.05
C SER A 35 -18.37 -7.34 -11.83
N ASN A 36 -18.34 -7.33 -13.16
CA ASN A 36 -19.52 -7.52 -14.01
C ASN A 36 -20.26 -8.87 -13.81
N ASN A 37 -19.78 -9.72 -12.91
CA ASN A 37 -20.41 -10.99 -12.55
C ASN A 37 -21.33 -10.82 -11.34
N SER A 38 -22.42 -11.58 -11.30
CA SER A 38 -23.45 -11.57 -10.25
C SER A 38 -23.00 -12.11 -8.87
N SER A 39 -21.71 -12.38 -8.69
CA SER A 39 -21.12 -12.87 -7.44
C SER A 39 -20.46 -11.73 -6.66
N ILE A 40 -20.66 -11.68 -5.34
CA ILE A 40 -19.91 -10.78 -4.46
C ILE A 40 -18.45 -11.20 -4.46
N ASN A 41 -17.58 -10.31 -4.94
CA ASN A 41 -16.14 -10.48 -4.90
C ASN A 41 -15.55 -9.47 -3.92
N TYR A 42 -14.39 -9.79 -3.34
CA TYR A 42 -13.65 -8.90 -2.44
C TYR A 42 -12.23 -8.67 -2.96
N TYR A 43 -11.57 -7.61 -2.51
CA TYR A 43 -10.14 -7.43 -2.80
C TYR A 43 -9.30 -8.52 -2.11
N ASP A 44 -8.20 -8.89 -2.76
CA ASP A 44 -7.24 -9.82 -2.17
C ASP A 44 -6.18 -9.06 -1.37
N TYR A 45 -5.84 -7.84 -1.78
CA TYR A 45 -4.86 -6.99 -1.11
C TYR A 45 -5.33 -5.54 -0.94
N ILE A 46 -4.91 -4.92 0.15
CA ILE A 46 -5.02 -3.48 0.40
C ILE A 46 -3.61 -2.90 0.53
N ILE A 47 -3.31 -1.85 -0.23
CA ILE A 47 -2.07 -1.07 -0.13
C ILE A 47 -2.41 0.30 0.43
N SER A 48 -1.63 0.75 1.41
CA SER A 48 -1.75 2.08 1.98
C SER A 48 -0.37 2.65 2.32
N VAL A 49 -0.31 3.96 2.45
CA VAL A 49 0.89 4.69 2.85
C VAL A 49 0.53 5.69 3.95
N ALA A 50 1.49 5.95 4.83
CA ALA A 50 1.36 6.99 5.84
C ALA A 50 2.65 7.77 5.98
N ARG A 51 2.51 9.07 6.25
CA ARG A 51 3.61 9.90 6.67
C ARG A 51 3.79 9.72 8.17
N SER A 52 4.97 9.29 8.60
CA SER A 52 5.29 9.29 10.02
C SER A 52 5.73 10.71 10.44
N ALA A 53 5.62 11.02 11.73
CA ALA A 53 6.15 12.27 12.27
C ALA A 53 7.68 12.37 12.20
N SER A 54 8.37 11.23 12.04
CA SER A 54 9.80 11.13 11.76
C SER A 54 10.10 11.37 10.27
N ASP A 55 11.38 11.54 9.92
CA ASP A 55 11.88 11.72 8.54
C ASP A 55 11.79 10.42 7.69
N THR A 56 10.70 9.66 7.88
CA THR A 56 10.44 8.34 7.32
C THR A 56 8.97 8.20 6.96
N TYR A 57 8.69 7.54 5.85
CA TYR A 57 7.35 7.10 5.47
C TYR A 57 7.13 5.64 5.87
N GLN A 58 5.88 5.28 6.08
CA GLN A 58 5.45 3.91 6.27
C GLN A 58 4.65 3.46 5.05
N LEU A 59 4.99 2.30 4.52
CA LEU A 59 4.25 1.61 3.47
C LEU A 59 3.58 0.39 4.11
N TYR A 60 2.36 0.09 3.70
CA TYR A 60 1.56 -0.99 4.26
C TYR A 60 0.95 -1.86 3.17
N LEU A 61 0.98 -3.18 3.38
CA LEU A 61 0.28 -4.18 2.60
C LEU A 61 -0.52 -5.08 3.55
N ALA A 62 -1.81 -5.21 3.31
CA ALA A 62 -2.64 -6.22 3.96
C ALA A 62 -3.16 -7.20 2.92
N LYS A 63 -3.07 -8.50 3.21
CA LYS A 63 -3.78 -9.55 2.48
C LYS A 63 -5.08 -9.88 3.20
N LEU A 64 -6.15 -9.95 2.43
CA LEU A 64 -7.46 -10.35 2.91
C LEU A 64 -7.73 -11.81 2.57
N ASN A 65 -8.42 -12.51 3.46
CA ASN A 65 -8.97 -13.82 3.15
C ASN A 65 -10.34 -13.69 2.45
N GLN A 66 -10.96 -14.83 2.11
CA GLN A 66 -12.28 -14.87 1.45
C GLN A 66 -13.42 -14.22 2.27
N GLN A 67 -13.23 -14.07 3.59
CA GLN A 67 -14.17 -13.43 4.51
C GLN A 67 -13.79 -11.97 4.81
N THR A 68 -12.83 -11.39 4.07
CA THR A 68 -12.29 -10.04 4.27
C THR A 68 -11.58 -9.79 5.60
N ASN A 69 -11.23 -10.85 6.33
CA ASN A 69 -10.36 -10.73 7.50
C ASN A 69 -8.93 -10.47 7.02
N VAL A 70 -8.15 -9.72 7.79
CA VAL A 70 -6.72 -9.56 7.52
C VAL A 70 -6.06 -10.90 7.85
N GLU A 71 -5.49 -11.56 6.86
CA GLU A 71 -4.76 -12.83 7.03
C GLU A 71 -3.28 -12.54 7.34
N TRP A 72 -2.74 -11.57 6.60
CA TRP A 72 -1.34 -11.19 6.68
C TRP A 72 -1.19 -9.69 6.52
N TYR A 73 -0.31 -9.10 7.32
CA TYR A 73 -0.01 -7.68 7.32
C TYR A 73 1.51 -7.47 7.24
N GLU A 74 1.94 -6.67 6.28
CA GLU A 74 3.34 -6.32 6.07
C GLU A 74 3.52 -4.80 6.04
N SER A 75 4.59 -4.32 6.69
CA SER A 75 4.98 -2.91 6.65
C SER A 75 6.42 -2.72 6.19
N ALA A 76 6.72 -1.57 5.58
CA ALA A 76 8.08 -1.19 5.21
C ALA A 76 8.34 0.29 5.51
N GLN A 77 9.53 0.58 6.03
CA GLN A 77 9.97 1.96 6.31
C GLN A 77 10.77 2.54 5.15
N LEU A 78 10.36 3.71 4.66
CA LEU A 78 11.08 4.43 3.61
C LEU A 78 11.63 5.76 4.14
N PRO A 79 12.93 5.89 4.39
CA PRO A 79 13.54 7.16 4.78
C PRO A 79 13.34 8.25 3.73
N LYS A 80 13.01 9.48 4.16
CA LYS A 80 12.75 10.61 3.26
C LYS A 80 13.95 10.96 2.38
N LYS A 81 15.16 10.83 2.91
CA LYS A 81 16.42 10.96 2.16
C LYS A 81 16.50 10.07 0.91
N MET A 82 15.75 8.96 0.86
CA MET A 82 15.70 8.10 -0.33
C MET A 82 14.82 8.68 -1.43
N LEU A 83 13.82 9.49 -1.11
CA LEU A 83 13.08 10.20 -2.16
C LEU A 83 13.93 11.32 -2.75
N SER A 84 14.53 12.15 -1.89
CA SER A 84 15.36 13.27 -2.33
C SER A 84 16.61 12.82 -3.09
N GLY A 85 17.25 11.72 -2.69
CA GLY A 85 18.41 11.17 -3.39
C GLY A 85 18.13 10.65 -4.80
N TYR A 86 16.86 10.42 -5.15
CA TYR A 86 16.43 9.94 -6.47
C TYR A 86 15.57 10.95 -7.23
N ASP A 87 15.50 12.21 -6.77
CA ASP A 87 14.67 13.28 -7.33
C ASP A 87 13.18 12.92 -7.44
N LEU A 88 12.69 12.12 -6.49
CA LEU A 88 11.30 11.67 -6.47
C LEU A 88 10.39 12.68 -5.76
N PRO A 89 9.17 12.93 -6.26
CA PRO A 89 8.20 13.79 -5.57
C PRO A 89 7.85 13.26 -4.18
N ASP A 90 7.85 14.15 -3.18
CA ASP A 90 7.35 13.85 -1.83
C ASP A 90 5.82 13.96 -1.80
N ASN A 91 5.14 12.94 -2.33
CA ASN A 91 3.70 12.80 -2.26
C ASN A 91 3.25 11.34 -2.08
N GLU A 92 2.01 11.15 -1.64
CA GLU A 92 1.50 9.83 -1.32
C GLU A 92 1.35 8.92 -2.55
N ILE A 93 1.10 9.47 -3.74
CA ILE A 93 1.01 8.66 -4.96
C ILE A 93 2.38 8.06 -5.31
N THR A 94 3.46 8.82 -5.15
CA THR A 94 4.83 8.33 -5.32
C THR A 94 5.13 7.21 -4.34
N LEU A 95 4.75 7.38 -3.07
CA LEU A 95 4.88 6.34 -2.06
C LEU A 95 4.07 5.09 -2.41
N ALA A 96 2.84 5.26 -2.91
CA ALA A 96 1.98 4.16 -3.33
C ALA A 96 2.57 3.39 -4.52
N ILE A 97 3.18 4.09 -5.49
CA ILE A 97 3.92 3.44 -6.59
C ILE A 97 5.09 2.63 -6.04
N ILE A 98 5.89 3.19 -5.12
CA ILE A 98 6.99 2.47 -4.48
C ILE A 98 6.49 1.24 -3.72
N ALA A 99 5.36 1.34 -3.01
CA ALA A 99 4.70 0.22 -2.34
C ALA A 99 4.31 -0.89 -3.33
N VAL A 100 3.60 -0.54 -4.41
CA VAL A 100 3.22 -1.49 -5.48
C VAL A 100 4.44 -2.20 -6.05
N LEU A 101 5.55 -1.48 -6.27
CA LEU A 101 6.78 -2.07 -6.81
C LEU A 101 7.55 -2.92 -5.80
N THR A 102 7.45 -2.58 -4.51
CA THR A 102 8.03 -3.35 -3.40
C THR A 102 7.38 -4.72 -3.32
N TRP A 103 6.05 -4.78 -3.47
CA TRP A 103 5.25 -6.00 -3.33
C TRP A 103 4.74 -6.58 -4.66
N LYS A 104 5.36 -6.19 -5.78
CA LYS A 104 4.87 -6.55 -7.12
C LYS A 104 4.74 -8.05 -7.35
N ALA A 105 5.61 -8.86 -6.73
CA ALA A 105 5.56 -10.32 -6.85
C ALA A 105 4.35 -10.91 -6.12
N GLN A 106 3.97 -10.33 -4.97
CA GLN A 106 2.86 -10.77 -4.14
C GLN A 106 1.51 -10.39 -4.75
N ILE A 107 1.39 -9.17 -5.28
CA ILE A 107 0.11 -8.61 -5.73
C ILE A 107 -0.19 -8.85 -7.21
N SER A 108 0.77 -9.31 -8.02
CA SER A 108 0.56 -9.51 -9.46
C SER A 108 -0.64 -10.43 -9.72
N LYS A 109 -1.49 -10.05 -10.67
CA LYS A 109 -2.72 -10.76 -11.05
C LYS A 109 -3.82 -10.85 -9.98
N HIS A 110 -3.73 -10.08 -8.90
CA HIS A 110 -4.74 -10.06 -7.83
C HIS A 110 -5.63 -8.81 -7.88
N LYS A 111 -6.70 -8.82 -7.08
CA LYS A 111 -7.57 -7.67 -6.84
C LYS A 111 -6.96 -6.78 -5.76
N VAL A 112 -6.62 -5.54 -6.10
CA VAL A 112 -5.87 -4.62 -5.23
C VAL A 112 -6.66 -3.34 -4.96
N LEU A 113 -6.84 -3.01 -3.68
CA LEU A 113 -7.36 -1.72 -3.25
C LEU A 113 -6.21 -0.81 -2.82
N CYS A 114 -6.04 0.33 -3.49
CA CYS A 114 -5.08 1.34 -3.08
C CYS A 114 -5.77 2.46 -2.29
N LEU A 115 -5.24 2.72 -1.10
CA LEU A 115 -5.69 3.74 -0.19
C LEU A 115 -4.74 4.94 -0.24
N ILE A 116 -5.24 6.09 -0.70
CA ILE A 116 -4.44 7.31 -0.85
C ILE A 116 -5.13 8.46 -0.13
N ASN A 117 -4.36 9.22 0.64
CA ASN A 117 -4.78 10.44 1.30
C ASN A 117 -4.26 11.66 0.52
N SER A 118 -4.83 11.85 -0.69
CA SER A 118 -4.58 13.02 -1.53
C SER A 118 -5.86 13.47 -2.23
N LEU A 119 -6.12 14.78 -2.21
CA LEU A 119 -7.26 15.42 -2.87
C LEU A 119 -7.05 15.46 -4.39
N PRO A 120 -8.09 15.17 -5.20
CA PRO A 120 -7.98 15.19 -6.65
C PRO A 120 -7.89 16.64 -7.16
N GLY A 121 -6.68 17.10 -7.47
CA GLY A 121 -6.46 18.42 -8.07
C GLY A 121 -5.31 18.43 -9.08
N ASP A 122 -4.08 18.19 -8.61
CA ASP A 122 -2.88 18.41 -9.43
C ASP A 122 -2.11 17.12 -9.80
N ASP A 123 -2.38 15.99 -9.13
CA ASP A 123 -1.58 14.76 -9.26
C ASP A 123 -2.15 13.73 -10.27
N GLN A 124 -3.08 14.14 -11.15
CA GLN A 124 -3.66 13.27 -12.19
C GLN A 124 -2.64 12.47 -13.02
N PRO A 125 -1.52 13.03 -13.51
CA PRO A 125 -0.54 12.24 -14.26
C PRO A 125 0.12 11.14 -13.41
N MET A 126 0.36 11.41 -12.13
CA MET A 126 0.93 10.41 -11.21
C MET A 126 -0.09 9.33 -10.85
N LEU A 127 -1.36 9.70 -10.68
CA LEU A 127 -2.43 8.73 -10.48
C LEU A 127 -2.57 7.79 -11.68
N GLN A 128 -2.46 8.32 -12.90
CA GLN A 128 -2.42 7.48 -14.11
C GLN A 128 -1.19 6.57 -14.15
N ALA A 129 -0.02 7.04 -13.70
CA ALA A 129 1.19 6.22 -13.61
C ALA A 129 1.00 5.05 -12.63
N LEU A 130 0.37 5.29 -11.48
CA LEU A 130 0.01 4.25 -10.52
C LEU A 130 -0.93 3.21 -11.14
N LYS A 131 -2.04 3.65 -11.76
CA LYS A 131 -3.01 2.75 -12.40
C LYS A 131 -2.35 1.91 -13.51
N LYS A 132 -1.57 2.53 -14.39
CA LYS A 132 -0.81 1.84 -15.44
C LYS A 132 0.19 0.82 -14.88
N THR A 133 0.79 1.10 -13.73
CA THR A 133 1.71 0.17 -13.06
C THR A 133 0.96 -1.07 -12.58
N LEU A 134 -0.21 -0.90 -11.95
CA LEU A 134 -1.08 -1.99 -11.51
C LEU A 134 -1.62 -2.81 -12.70
N ASP A 135 -2.04 -2.15 -13.78
CA ASP A 135 -2.49 -2.80 -15.02
C ASP A 135 -1.39 -3.68 -15.63
N LYS A 136 -0.14 -3.17 -15.68
CA LYS A 136 1.01 -3.91 -16.18
C LYS A 136 1.33 -5.15 -15.34
N LEU A 137 1.03 -5.12 -14.04
CA LEU A 137 1.15 -6.27 -13.15
C LEU A 137 -0.03 -7.26 -13.29
N GLY A 138 -1.01 -6.94 -14.14
CA GLY A 138 -2.23 -7.71 -14.34
C GLY A 138 -3.24 -7.57 -13.20
N CYS A 139 -3.11 -6.54 -12.35
CA CYS A 139 -3.96 -6.37 -11.19
C CYS A 139 -5.30 -5.75 -11.58
N SER A 140 -6.39 -6.29 -11.03
CA SER A 140 -7.70 -5.62 -11.06
C SER A 140 -7.73 -4.66 -9.87
N HIS A 141 -7.81 -3.35 -10.11
CA HIS A 141 -7.47 -2.39 -9.07
C HIS A 141 -8.44 -1.23 -8.95
N HIS A 142 -8.66 -0.77 -7.72
CA HIS A 142 -9.35 0.48 -7.43
C HIS A 142 -8.48 1.36 -6.55
N VAL A 143 -8.65 2.67 -6.69
CA VAL A 143 -7.96 3.68 -5.87
C VAL A 143 -9.03 4.49 -5.17
N ILE A 144 -9.03 4.44 -3.84
CA ILE A 144 -9.90 5.27 -3.02
C ILE A 144 -9.06 6.40 -2.46
N CYS A 145 -9.48 7.62 -2.78
CA CYS A 145 -8.97 8.83 -2.14
C CYS A 145 -9.85 9.16 -0.95
N PHE A 146 -9.27 9.29 0.24
CA PHE A 146 -9.98 9.71 1.45
C PHE A 146 -9.17 10.74 2.21
N GLU A 147 -9.85 11.63 2.92
CA GLU A 147 -9.18 12.52 3.86
C GLU A 147 -8.90 11.73 5.15
N LYS A 148 -7.63 11.40 5.41
CA LYS A 148 -7.20 10.94 6.73
C LYS A 148 -7.34 12.13 7.68
N GLN A 149 -8.37 12.11 8.52
CA GLN A 149 -8.37 12.95 9.71
C GLN A 149 -7.31 12.38 10.67
N TYR A 150 -6.10 12.94 10.65
CA TYR A 150 -5.09 12.71 11.70
C TYR A 150 -5.60 13.35 13.00
N SER A 151 -6.63 12.77 13.60
CA SER A 151 -7.25 13.27 14.82
C SER A 151 -6.79 12.42 16.00
N VAL A 152 -6.21 13.09 16.99
CA VAL A 152 -5.87 12.60 18.36
C VAL A 152 -7.15 12.24 19.16
N ALA A 153 -8.24 11.86 18.49
CA ALA A 153 -9.55 11.67 19.09
C ALA A 153 -9.76 10.20 19.46
N ARG A 154 -9.52 9.93 20.74
CA ARG A 154 -9.97 8.73 21.46
C ARG A 154 -11.40 8.36 21.06
N ILE A 155 -11.52 7.21 20.41
CA ILE A 155 -12.59 6.21 20.46
C ILE A 155 -13.99 6.78 20.78
N THR A 156 -14.78 7.03 19.73
CA THR A 156 -16.24 6.86 19.80
C THR A 156 -16.57 5.48 19.27
N VAL A 157 -17.04 4.62 20.17
CA VAL A 157 -17.42 3.22 19.92
C VAL A 157 -18.67 3.20 19.02
N HIS A 158 -18.48 3.21 17.70
CA HIS A 158 -19.51 2.80 16.75
C HIS A 158 -18.97 1.66 15.88
N GLN A 159 -19.33 0.44 16.27
CA GLN A 159 -19.32 -0.79 15.46
C GLN A 159 -18.25 -0.88 14.35
N CYS A 160 -16.96 -0.88 14.72
CA CYS A 160 -15.89 -1.09 13.75
C CYS A 160 -15.76 -2.59 13.42
N SER A 161 -16.58 -3.10 12.50
CA SER A 161 -16.42 -4.45 11.93
C SER A 161 -15.00 -4.66 11.39
N MET A 162 -14.38 -3.61 10.84
CA MET A 162 -12.98 -3.61 10.43
C MET A 162 -11.99 -3.79 11.58
N ARG A 163 -12.28 -3.27 12.78
CA ARG A 163 -11.44 -3.48 13.97
C ARG A 163 -11.37 -4.96 14.34
N LEU A 164 -12.51 -5.66 14.30
CA LEU A 164 -12.54 -7.10 14.55
C LEU A 164 -11.69 -7.85 13.50
N ARG A 165 -11.82 -7.49 12.22
CA ARG A 165 -11.07 -8.09 11.11
C ARG A 165 -9.55 -7.90 11.22
N VAL A 166 -9.09 -6.75 11.74
CA VAL A 166 -7.66 -6.48 12.00
C VAL A 166 -7.14 -7.32 13.17
N MET A 167 -7.93 -7.50 14.24
CA MET A 167 -7.53 -8.35 15.38
C MET A 167 -7.37 -9.82 15.00
N MET A 168 -8.01 -10.26 13.91
CA MET A 168 -7.88 -11.61 13.36
C MET A 168 -6.61 -11.80 12.51
N CYS A 169 -5.72 -10.81 12.43
CA CYS A 169 -4.45 -10.91 11.71
C CYS A 169 -3.60 -12.06 12.24
N GLU A 170 -3.34 -13.04 11.39
CA GLU A 170 -2.61 -14.25 11.75
C GLU A 170 -1.10 -14.03 11.67
N HIS A 171 -0.64 -13.24 10.70
CA HIS A 171 0.79 -13.05 10.41
C HIS A 171 1.15 -11.58 10.24
N ARG A 172 2.19 -11.13 10.94
CA ARG A 172 2.75 -9.78 10.81
C ARG A 172 4.23 -9.84 10.42
N THR A 173 4.60 -9.12 9.37
CA THR A 173 6.00 -8.95 8.96
C THR A 173 6.34 -7.46 8.82
N GLN A 174 7.61 -7.13 9.05
CA GLN A 174 8.13 -5.78 8.82
C GLN A 174 9.44 -5.88 8.04
N ILE A 175 9.47 -5.23 6.88
CA ILE A 175 10.66 -5.09 6.05
C ILE A 175 11.39 -3.83 6.49
N SER A 176 12.71 -3.92 6.69
CA SER A 176 13.53 -2.79 7.14
C SER A 176 13.53 -1.60 6.16
N SER A 177 13.50 -1.88 4.85
CA SER A 177 13.46 -0.86 3.80
C SER A 177 12.98 -1.44 2.47
N PRO A 178 12.28 -0.67 1.62
CA PRO A 178 11.97 -1.06 0.25
C PRO A 178 13.22 -1.46 -0.56
N PRO A 179 13.12 -2.45 -1.46
CA PRO A 179 14.21 -2.82 -2.35
C PRO A 179 14.66 -1.61 -3.19
N ALA A 180 15.97 -1.38 -3.31
CA ALA A 180 16.52 -0.28 -4.11
C ALA A 180 16.03 -0.31 -5.58
N ARG A 181 15.73 -1.51 -6.10
CA ARG A 181 15.14 -1.72 -7.42
C ARG A 181 13.75 -1.06 -7.55
N ALA A 182 12.88 -1.17 -6.53
CA ALA A 182 11.57 -0.55 -6.53
C ALA A 182 11.66 0.98 -6.64
N ILE A 183 12.62 1.58 -5.93
CA ILE A 183 12.83 3.04 -5.94
C ILE A 183 13.37 3.52 -7.29
N ARG A 184 14.31 2.77 -7.89
CA ARG A 184 14.81 3.07 -9.24
C ARG A 184 13.71 2.95 -10.30
N GLU A 185 12.90 1.90 -10.23
CA GLU A 185 11.75 1.70 -11.12
C GLU A 185 10.72 2.84 -10.96
N ALA A 186 10.43 3.27 -9.73
CA ALA A 186 9.55 4.41 -9.46
C ALA A 186 10.09 5.71 -10.08
N ARG A 187 11.39 5.98 -9.94
CA ARG A 187 12.03 7.15 -10.58
C ARG A 187 11.86 7.12 -12.09
N CYS A 188 12.07 5.96 -12.71
CA CYS A 188 11.87 5.81 -14.15
C CYS A 188 10.42 6.12 -14.53
N LEU A 189 9.43 5.56 -13.83
CA LEU A 189 8.00 5.76 -14.13
C LEU A 189 7.54 7.22 -14.01
N LEU A 190 8.08 7.94 -13.04
CA LEU A 190 7.68 9.31 -12.72
C LEU A 190 8.50 10.37 -13.47
N SER A 191 9.52 9.96 -14.24
CA SER A 191 10.33 10.88 -15.04
C SER A 191 9.54 11.43 -16.24
N PRO A 192 9.58 12.74 -16.53
CA PRO A 192 8.81 13.36 -17.61
C PRO A 192 9.21 12.89 -19.02
N ASN A 193 10.42 12.36 -19.18
CA ASN A 193 10.97 11.85 -20.46
C ASN A 193 10.87 10.32 -20.60
N PHE A 194 10.02 9.67 -19.80
CA PHE A 194 10.01 8.22 -19.72
C PHE A 194 9.45 7.55 -20.98
N ASN A 195 10.22 6.61 -21.52
CA ASN A 195 9.77 5.72 -22.59
C ASN A 195 9.15 4.44 -21.98
N PRO A 196 7.85 4.17 -22.18
CA PRO A 196 7.15 3.05 -21.56
C PRO A 196 7.68 1.66 -21.95
N LEU A 197 8.52 1.58 -22.99
CA LEU A 197 9.17 0.36 -23.49
C LEU A 197 10.40 -0.06 -22.66
N CYS A 198 11.03 0.85 -21.91
CA CYS A 198 12.17 0.51 -21.04
C CYS A 198 11.76 -0.34 -19.82
N TYR A 199 10.46 -0.49 -19.58
CA TYR A 199 9.89 -1.31 -18.52
C TYR A 199 9.91 -2.82 -18.84
N LEU A 200 10.27 -3.21 -20.08
CA LEU A 200 10.17 -4.59 -20.58
C LEU A 200 11.34 -5.51 -20.19
N PHE A 201 12.40 -5.01 -19.55
CA PHE A 201 13.68 -5.74 -19.45
C PHE A 201 14.25 -5.98 -18.06
N LEU A 202 13.51 -5.74 -16.98
CA LEU A 202 14.00 -6.14 -15.66
C LEU A 202 13.35 -7.48 -15.29
N PRO A 203 14.05 -8.62 -15.46
CA PRO A 203 13.46 -9.93 -15.26
C PRO A 203 12.98 -10.10 -13.81
N PHE A 204 11.88 -10.84 -13.67
CA PHE A 204 11.51 -11.49 -12.42
C PHE A 204 12.55 -12.58 -12.19
N SER A 205 13.51 -12.32 -11.31
CA SER A 205 14.54 -13.27 -10.88
C SER A 205 14.82 -12.98 -9.43
#